data_AF-A0A7Y4UEE1-F1
#
_entry.id   AF-A0A7Y4UEE1-F1
#
_cell.length_a   1.000
_cell.length_b   1.000
_cell.length_c   1.000
_cell.angle_alpha   90.00
_cell.angle_beta   90.00
_cell.angle_gamma   90.00
#
_symmetry.space_group_name_H-M   'P 1'
#
loop_
_entity.id
_entity.type
_entity.pdbx_description
1 polymer ?
#
loop_
_entity_poly.entity_id
_entity_poly.type
_entity_poly.pdbx_seq_one_letter_code
_entity_poly.pdbx_strand_id
1 'polypeptide(L)'
;MGKRLFAVLLALTCCAAGVTLLRAPDNAALATVSHWLMRAWPLLLVLAGLVRVSNYLIDRQPRSPVGGLVLSAIGSILFVMQWRGESFSLATVSKYWFWFLLAFVMGRVLLQYTHRSFDKTTPRVFSPASILAMLLIAVSGLSSTYLSRNSQVVAQINSRLTQLSANVMGEFITVADDAPQTFTLSAKGSVLIERWNGDVEIRASELAQPRASLIKRIRATDEAQARALAANIQLQIRTNGTQLEFAEQAANVTQPFTTQLILELPAAMIAPITINDVRGDVT
;
A
#
# COMPACT_ATOMS: atom_id res chain seq x y z
N MET A 1 39.70 8.04 1.01
CA MET A 1 39.48 6.59 0.78
C MET A 1 38.58 5.93 1.83
N GLY A 2 38.66 6.27 3.12
CA GLY A 2 37.89 5.61 4.20
C GLY A 2 36.36 5.62 4.05
N LYS A 3 35.74 6.74 3.63
CA LYS A 3 34.27 6.83 3.46
C LYS A 3 33.69 5.79 2.49
N ARG A 4 34.39 5.49 1.39
CA ARG A 4 33.94 4.50 0.39
C ARG A 4 34.09 3.08 0.87
N LEU A 5 35.14 2.79 1.63
CA LEU A 5 35.41 1.47 2.21
C LEU A 5 34.39 1.16 3.32
N PHE A 6 34.03 2.16 4.13
CA PHE A 6 32.97 2.05 5.12
C PHE A 6 31.59 1.81 4.47
N ALA A 7 31.26 2.52 3.39
CA ALA A 7 30.00 2.30 2.66
C ALA A 7 29.92 0.91 2.03
N VAL A 8 31.04 0.39 1.49
CA VAL A 8 31.11 -0.96 0.93
C VAL A 8 31.02 -2.02 2.03
N LEU A 9 31.68 -1.82 3.17
CA LEU A 9 31.59 -2.73 4.32
C LEU A 9 30.19 -2.73 4.93
N LEU A 10 29.52 -1.57 4.99
CA LEU A 10 28.15 -1.44 5.49
C LEU A 10 27.15 -2.11 4.53
N ALA A 11 27.36 -1.97 3.22
CA ALA A 11 26.58 -2.69 2.21
C ALA A 11 26.81 -4.21 2.31
N LEU A 12 28.06 -4.66 2.48
CA LEU A 12 28.41 -6.08 2.65
C LEU A 12 27.84 -6.66 3.94
N THR A 13 27.85 -5.93 5.05
CA THR A 13 27.23 -6.36 6.31
C THR A 13 25.72 -6.37 6.23
N CYS A 14 25.08 -5.42 5.54
CA CYS A 14 23.64 -5.48 5.25
C CYS A 14 23.28 -6.69 4.36
N CYS A 15 24.07 -6.98 3.32
CA CYS A 15 23.87 -8.16 2.48
C CYS A 15 24.09 -9.46 3.27
N ALA A 16 25.14 -9.54 4.09
CA ALA A 16 25.41 -10.70 4.94
C ALA A 16 24.30 -10.90 5.98
N ALA A 17 23.81 -9.83 6.61
CA ALA A 17 22.69 -9.86 7.53
C ALA A 17 21.40 -10.37 6.85
N GLY A 18 21.13 -9.91 5.63
CA GLY A 18 20.02 -10.40 4.80
C GLY A 18 20.12 -11.90 4.49
N VAL A 19 21.31 -12.39 4.15
CA VAL A 19 21.55 -13.83 3.89
C VAL A 19 21.41 -14.66 5.16
N THR A 20 21.87 -14.18 6.31
CA THR A 20 21.72 -14.90 7.59
C THR A 20 20.27 -14.94 8.06
N LEU A 21 19.47 -13.91 7.79
CA LEU A 21 18.03 -13.88 8.10
C LEU A 21 17.23 -14.87 7.25
N LEU A 22 17.66 -15.14 6.01
CA LEU A 22 17.05 -16.14 5.13
C LEU A 22 17.35 -17.59 5.56
N ARG A 23 18.38 -17.83 6.38
CA ARG A 23 18.89 -19.18 6.68
C ARG A 23 18.47 -19.72 8.06
N ALA A 24 17.78 -18.94 8.89
CA ALA A 24 17.39 -19.33 10.24
C ALA A 24 15.92 -18.94 10.57
N PRO A 25 14.92 -19.69 10.07
CA PRO A 25 13.50 -19.41 10.31
C PRO A 25 12.99 -19.75 11.72
N ASP A 26 13.69 -20.59 12.50
CA ASP A 26 13.13 -21.21 13.71
C ASP A 26 13.42 -20.47 15.04
N ASN A 27 14.20 -19.39 15.00
CA ASN A 27 14.50 -18.62 16.20
C ASN A 27 13.44 -17.52 16.40
N ALA A 28 12.60 -17.64 17.44
CA ALA A 28 11.54 -16.67 17.75
C ALA A 28 12.02 -15.20 17.84
N ALA A 29 13.26 -14.99 18.31
CA ALA A 29 13.89 -13.66 18.32
C ALA A 29 14.23 -13.15 16.91
N LEU A 30 14.73 -14.02 16.01
CA LEU A 30 15.02 -13.66 14.62
C LEU A 30 13.74 -13.48 13.80
N ALA A 31 12.67 -14.22 14.10
CA ALA A 31 11.36 -14.04 13.48
C ALA A 31 10.76 -12.66 13.80
N THR A 32 10.97 -12.17 15.02
CA THR A 32 10.52 -10.82 15.41
C THR A 32 11.33 -9.75 14.68
N VAL A 33 12.66 -9.89 14.63
CA VAL A 33 13.54 -8.96 13.91
C VAL A 33 13.30 -8.98 12.40
N SER A 34 13.10 -10.15 11.80
CA SER A 34 12.78 -10.28 10.38
C SER A 34 11.43 -9.65 10.05
N HIS A 35 10.43 -9.80 10.92
CA HIS A 35 9.13 -9.15 10.77
C HIS A 35 9.24 -7.62 10.83
N TRP A 36 10.00 -7.08 11.80
CA TRP A 36 10.26 -5.64 11.87
C TRP A 36 11.05 -5.13 10.66
N LEU A 37 12.04 -5.89 10.19
CA LEU A 37 12.83 -5.53 9.01
C LEU A 37 11.98 -5.58 7.72
N MET A 38 11.12 -6.59 7.56
CA MET A 38 10.14 -6.67 6.48
C MET A 38 9.06 -5.59 6.57
N ARG A 39 8.84 -4.98 7.74
CA ARG A 39 7.95 -3.84 7.90
C ARG A 39 8.64 -2.50 7.62
N ALA A 40 9.93 -2.40 7.93
CA ALA A 40 10.71 -1.16 7.85
C ALA A 40 11.58 -1.01 6.59
N TRP A 41 11.69 -2.03 5.73
CA TRP A 41 12.53 -1.93 4.53
C TRP A 41 12.19 -0.77 3.56
N PRO A 42 10.94 -0.29 3.41
CA PRO A 42 10.68 0.88 2.58
C PRO A 42 11.36 2.14 3.14
N LEU A 43 11.54 2.21 4.45
CA LEU A 43 12.24 3.28 5.13
C LEU A 43 13.74 3.26 4.82
N LEU A 44 14.33 2.07 4.58
CA LEU A 44 15.70 1.95 4.10
C LEU A 44 15.87 2.57 2.69
N LEU A 45 14.86 2.44 1.80
CA LEU A 45 14.89 3.11 0.50
C LEU A 45 14.79 4.63 0.64
N VAL A 46 13.95 5.12 1.56
CA VAL A 46 13.88 6.57 1.87
C VAL A 46 15.22 7.08 2.36
N LEU A 47 15.81 6.41 3.36
CA LEU A 47 17.11 6.79 3.91
C LEU A 47 18.22 6.71 2.87
N ALA A 48 18.27 5.66 2.06
CA ALA A 48 19.25 5.53 0.97
C ALA A 48 19.08 6.65 -0.08
N GLY A 49 17.83 7.02 -0.39
CA GLY A 49 17.51 8.15 -1.24
C GLY A 49 18.01 9.48 -0.67
N LEU A 50 17.68 9.75 0.60
CA LEU A 50 18.12 10.94 1.33
C LEU A 50 19.64 11.03 1.44
N VAL A 51 20.33 9.95 1.81
CA VAL A 51 21.80 9.90 1.86
C VAL A 51 22.40 10.23 0.50
N ARG A 52 21.81 9.74 -0.60
CA ARG A 52 22.27 10.02 -1.96
C ARG A 52 22.03 11.48 -2.37
N VAL A 53 20.94 12.09 -1.95
CA VAL A 53 20.66 13.53 -2.17
C VAL A 53 21.58 14.40 -1.30
N SER A 54 21.77 14.05 -0.03
CA SER A 54 22.68 14.76 0.88
C SER A 54 24.13 14.66 0.41
N ASN A 55 24.58 13.49 -0.03
CA ASN A 55 25.92 13.35 -0.63
C ASN A 55 26.07 14.12 -1.95
N TYR A 56 24.98 14.30 -2.71
CA TYR A 56 25.00 15.20 -3.87
C TYR A 56 25.16 16.67 -3.44
N LEU A 57 24.47 17.10 -2.39
CA LEU A 57 24.55 18.47 -1.88
C LEU A 57 25.90 18.79 -1.20
N ILE A 58 26.46 17.83 -0.46
CA ILE A 58 27.68 17.98 0.33
C ILE A 58 28.93 17.63 -0.50
N ASP A 59 29.00 16.39 -1.00
CA ASP A 59 30.20 15.79 -1.61
C ASP A 59 30.11 15.74 -3.16
N ARG A 60 28.99 16.20 -3.77
CA ARG A 60 28.71 16.16 -5.21
C ARG A 60 28.81 14.77 -5.85
N GLN A 61 28.59 13.72 -5.06
CA GLN A 61 28.54 12.34 -5.52
C GLN A 61 27.23 11.68 -5.09
N PRO A 62 26.49 11.00 -5.98
CA PRO A 62 26.73 10.81 -7.41
C PRO A 62 26.42 12.06 -8.24
N ARG A 63 26.77 12.07 -9.54
CA ARG A 63 26.63 13.24 -10.45
C ARG A 63 25.21 13.80 -10.63
N SER A 64 24.19 13.17 -10.06
CA SER A 64 22.79 13.61 -10.16
C SER A 64 21.98 13.20 -8.92
N PRO A 65 21.16 14.12 -8.36
CA PRO A 65 20.28 13.84 -7.23
C PRO A 65 19.00 13.10 -7.64
N VAL A 66 18.71 13.01 -8.95
CA VAL A 66 17.48 12.42 -9.50
C VAL A 66 17.26 11.01 -8.98
N GLY A 67 18.30 10.18 -9.01
CA GLY A 67 18.20 8.80 -8.53
C GLY A 67 17.88 8.72 -7.03
N GLY A 68 18.39 9.65 -6.21
CA GLY A 68 18.10 9.67 -4.78
C GLY A 68 16.67 10.11 -4.47
N LEU A 69 16.16 11.13 -5.18
CA LEU A 69 14.78 11.59 -5.04
C LEU A 69 13.76 10.57 -5.53
N VAL A 70 14.03 9.90 -6.66
CA VAL A 70 13.18 8.81 -7.14
C VAL A 70 13.18 7.64 -6.15
N LEU A 71 14.34 7.25 -5.62
CA LEU A 71 14.42 6.18 -4.61
C LEU A 71 13.64 6.54 -3.34
N SER A 72 13.76 7.80 -2.90
CA SER A 72 12.99 8.29 -1.76
C SER A 72 11.50 8.28 -2.03
N ALA A 73 11.05 8.70 -3.22
CA ALA A 73 9.65 8.65 -3.60
C ALA A 73 9.10 7.22 -3.62
N ILE A 74 9.85 6.27 -4.20
CA ILE A 74 9.51 4.84 -4.18
C ILE A 74 9.39 4.34 -2.75
N GLY A 75 10.39 4.61 -1.91
CA GLY A 75 10.38 4.22 -0.50
C GLY A 75 9.19 4.78 0.27
N SER A 76 8.88 6.07 0.08
CA SER A 76 7.75 6.73 0.74
C SER A 76 6.41 6.16 0.31
N ILE A 77 6.21 5.90 -1.00
CA ILE A 77 4.97 5.29 -1.50
C ILE A 77 4.81 3.88 -0.93
N LEU A 78 5.85 3.05 -1.03
CA LEU A 78 5.82 1.69 -0.48
C LEU A 78 5.58 1.69 1.03
N PHE A 79 6.13 2.66 1.76
CA PHE A 79 5.88 2.82 3.20
C PHE A 79 4.42 3.14 3.49
N VAL A 80 3.81 4.08 2.76
CA VAL A 80 2.39 4.43 2.91
C VAL A 80 1.51 3.23 2.58
N MET A 81 1.80 2.50 1.51
CA MET A 81 1.05 1.29 1.13
C MET A 81 1.15 0.20 2.19
N GLN A 82 2.36 -0.06 2.68
CA GLN A 82 2.61 -1.03 3.75
C GLN A 82 1.85 -0.65 5.02
N TRP A 83 1.79 0.64 5.35
CA TRP A 83 1.07 1.15 6.52
C TRP A 83 -0.45 1.04 6.36
N ARG A 84 -0.96 1.26 5.15
CA ARG A 84 -2.39 1.13 4.82
C ARG A 84 -2.86 -0.30 4.57
N GLY A 85 -1.93 -1.26 4.44
CA GLY A 85 -2.28 -2.62 4.03
C GLY A 85 -2.72 -2.72 2.56
N GLU A 86 -2.42 -1.71 1.73
CA GLU A 86 -2.71 -1.75 0.30
C GLU A 86 -1.71 -2.68 -0.41
N SER A 87 -2.20 -3.58 -1.28
CA SER A 87 -1.34 -4.42 -2.14
C SER A 87 -0.85 -3.62 -3.35
N PHE A 88 0.36 -3.94 -3.83
CA PHE A 88 0.90 -3.30 -5.03
C PHE A 88 0.06 -3.69 -6.26
N SER A 89 -0.77 -2.75 -6.70
CA SER A 89 -1.73 -2.95 -7.79
C SER A 89 -1.58 -1.88 -8.87
N LEU A 90 -2.19 -2.13 -10.03
CA LEU A 90 -2.24 -1.14 -11.10
C LEU A 90 -2.89 0.18 -10.65
N ALA A 91 -3.88 0.10 -9.75
CA ALA A 91 -4.55 1.25 -9.14
C ALA A 91 -3.61 2.09 -8.25
N THR A 92 -2.59 1.46 -7.67
CA THR A 92 -1.54 2.19 -6.95
C THR A 92 -0.73 3.03 -7.93
N VAL A 93 -0.30 2.43 -9.05
CA VAL A 93 0.50 3.14 -10.06
C VAL A 93 -0.28 4.32 -10.61
N SER A 94 -1.59 4.16 -10.86
CA SER A 94 -2.45 5.26 -11.33
C SER A 94 -2.62 6.39 -10.30
N LYS A 95 -2.58 6.07 -9.00
CA LYS A 95 -2.66 7.06 -7.92
C LYS A 95 -1.35 7.81 -7.69
N TYR A 96 -0.21 7.11 -7.78
CA TYR A 96 1.08 7.66 -7.32
C TYR A 96 2.08 8.02 -8.44
N TRP A 97 1.79 7.76 -9.73
CA TRP A 97 2.73 8.08 -10.83
C TRP A 97 3.12 9.56 -10.88
N PHE A 98 2.19 10.46 -10.51
CA PHE A 98 2.46 11.90 -10.45
C PHE A 98 3.60 12.23 -9.48
N TRP A 99 3.70 11.52 -8.36
CA TRP A 99 4.77 11.70 -7.37
C TRP A 99 6.14 11.26 -7.91
N PHE A 100 6.18 10.19 -8.73
CA PHE A 100 7.42 9.81 -9.41
C PHE A 100 7.87 10.86 -10.41
N LEU A 101 6.93 11.40 -11.19
CA LEU A 101 7.22 12.49 -12.13
C LEU A 101 7.69 13.74 -11.39
N LEU A 102 7.03 14.10 -10.29
CA LEU A 102 7.41 15.24 -9.46
C LEU A 102 8.82 15.06 -8.86
N ALA A 103 9.13 13.90 -8.29
CA ALA A 103 10.45 13.60 -7.75
C ALA A 103 11.55 13.65 -8.84
N PHE A 104 11.24 13.15 -10.03
CA PHE A 104 12.14 13.20 -11.18
C PHE A 104 12.40 14.65 -11.63
N VAL A 105 11.34 15.46 -11.80
CA VAL A 105 11.44 16.86 -12.18
C VAL A 105 12.18 17.67 -11.11
N MET A 106 11.83 17.49 -9.83
CA MET A 106 12.53 18.14 -8.72
C MET A 106 14.02 17.83 -8.72
N GLY A 107 14.43 16.58 -8.96
CA GLY A 107 15.86 16.25 -9.04
C GLY A 107 16.57 16.91 -10.21
N ARG A 108 15.88 17.12 -11.33
CA ARG A 108 16.43 17.86 -12.49
C ARG A 108 16.53 19.35 -12.22
N VAL A 109 15.51 19.94 -11.62
CA VAL A 109 15.49 21.34 -11.18
C VAL A 109 16.63 21.58 -10.18
N LEU A 110 16.77 20.70 -9.20
CA LEU A 110 17.82 20.78 -8.19
C LEU A 110 19.21 20.72 -8.84
N LEU A 111 19.42 19.82 -9.81
CA LEU A 111 20.67 19.74 -10.60
C LEU A 111 20.99 21.03 -11.36
N GLN A 112 19.97 21.75 -11.83
CA GLN A 112 20.14 23.00 -12.58
C GLN A 112 20.47 24.18 -11.64
N TYR A 113 19.80 24.26 -10.49
CA TYR A 113 20.03 25.35 -9.53
C TYR A 113 21.34 25.21 -8.75
N THR A 114 21.82 23.99 -8.52
CA THR A 114 23.10 23.75 -7.83
C THR A 114 24.31 23.79 -8.77
N HIS A 115 24.08 24.05 -10.07
CA HIS A 115 25.14 24.20 -11.05
C HIS A 115 25.94 25.49 -10.79
N ARG A 116 27.28 25.38 -10.70
CA ARG A 116 28.18 26.53 -10.58
C ARG A 116 28.79 26.86 -11.95
N SER A 117 28.94 28.15 -12.23
CA SER A 117 29.52 28.73 -13.45
C SER A 117 30.96 28.27 -13.77
N PHE A 118 31.62 27.57 -12.85
CA PHE A 118 32.99 27.03 -13.01
C PHE A 118 33.02 25.62 -13.64
N ASP A 119 31.90 24.89 -13.67
CA ASP A 119 31.79 23.62 -14.37
C ASP A 119 31.57 23.91 -15.86
N LYS A 120 32.50 23.50 -16.72
CA LYS A 120 32.54 23.88 -18.15
C LYS A 120 31.35 23.36 -18.98
N THR A 121 30.48 22.53 -18.41
CA THR A 121 29.33 21.95 -19.09
C THR A 121 28.06 22.27 -18.32
N THR A 122 27.23 23.15 -18.87
CA THR A 122 25.87 23.37 -18.38
C THR A 122 25.09 22.06 -18.45
N PRO A 123 24.53 21.56 -17.34
CA PRO A 123 23.72 20.34 -17.37
C PRO A 123 22.52 20.60 -18.28
N ARG A 124 22.38 19.79 -19.34
CA ARG A 124 21.22 19.86 -20.21
C ARG A 124 19.97 19.52 -19.39
N VAL A 125 19.09 20.50 -19.24
CA VAL A 125 17.82 20.39 -18.52
C VAL A 125 17.00 19.22 -19.06
N PHE A 126 16.92 19.14 -20.39
CA PHE A 126 16.28 18.06 -21.13
C PHE A 126 17.32 17.34 -21.99
N SER A 127 17.74 16.15 -21.55
CA SER A 127 18.47 15.22 -22.43
C SER A 127 17.47 14.28 -23.12
N PRO A 128 17.78 13.73 -24.30
CA PRO A 128 16.90 12.76 -24.95
C PRO A 128 16.49 11.60 -24.02
N ALA A 129 17.43 11.12 -23.21
CA ALA A 129 17.16 10.11 -22.18
C ALA A 129 16.20 10.59 -21.06
N SER A 130 16.24 11.87 -20.70
CA SER A 130 15.34 12.42 -19.67
C SER A 130 13.93 12.61 -20.18
N ILE A 131 13.79 13.04 -21.44
CA ILE A 131 12.50 13.15 -22.11
C ILE A 131 11.88 11.76 -22.24
N LEU A 132 12.67 10.76 -22.64
CA LEU A 132 12.23 9.37 -22.73
C LEU A 132 11.79 8.83 -21.35
N ALA A 133 12.54 9.12 -20.29
CA ALA A 133 12.14 8.74 -18.93
C ALA A 133 10.83 9.42 -18.48
N MET A 134 10.67 10.72 -18.73
CA MET A 134 9.40 11.42 -18.43
C MET A 134 8.24 10.83 -19.23
N LEU A 135 8.44 10.55 -20.52
CA LEU A 135 7.44 9.89 -21.36
C LEU A 135 7.08 8.51 -20.84
N LEU A 136 8.06 7.69 -20.44
CA LEU A 136 7.77 6.38 -19.85
C LEU A 136 6.96 6.48 -18.56
N ILE A 137 7.31 7.40 -17.66
CA ILE A 137 6.57 7.62 -16.41
C ILE A 137 5.15 8.12 -16.71
N ALA A 138 5.00 9.09 -17.60
CA ALA A 138 3.70 9.65 -17.95
C ALA A 138 2.82 8.63 -18.70
N VAL A 139 3.35 7.92 -19.69
CA VAL A 139 2.62 6.91 -20.46
C VAL A 139 2.24 5.72 -19.57
N SER A 140 3.10 5.28 -18.65
CA SER A 140 2.75 4.21 -17.69
C SER A 140 1.70 4.67 -16.67
N GLY A 141 1.79 5.92 -16.19
CA GLY A 141 0.79 6.52 -15.31
C GLY A 141 -0.58 6.71 -15.96
N LEU A 142 -0.60 7.24 -17.18
CA LEU A 142 -1.82 7.43 -17.96
C LEU A 142 -2.43 6.11 -18.41
N SER A 143 -1.62 5.16 -18.88
CA SER A 143 -2.11 3.83 -19.27
C SER A 143 -2.63 3.06 -18.06
N SER A 144 -1.97 3.13 -16.90
CA SER A 144 -2.52 2.53 -15.67
C SER A 144 -3.82 3.18 -15.21
N THR A 145 -3.96 4.50 -15.35
CA THR A 145 -5.21 5.23 -15.04
C THR A 145 -6.35 4.88 -15.99
N TYR A 146 -6.05 4.72 -17.28
CA TYR A 146 -7.02 4.28 -18.28
C TYR A 146 -7.44 2.83 -18.04
N LEU A 147 -6.45 1.95 -17.83
CA LEU A 147 -6.67 0.54 -17.56
C LEU A 147 -7.42 0.32 -16.25
N SER A 148 -7.13 1.08 -15.19
CA SER A 148 -7.82 0.93 -13.89
C SER A 148 -9.33 1.17 -13.98
N ARG A 149 -9.82 1.83 -15.03
CA ARG A 149 -11.25 2.00 -15.30
C ARG A 149 -11.89 0.80 -16.03
N ASN A 150 -11.09 -0.11 -16.59
CA ASN A 150 -11.53 -1.31 -17.30
C ASN A 150 -11.28 -2.56 -16.46
N SER A 151 -12.30 -3.00 -15.72
CA SER A 151 -12.22 -4.06 -14.70
C SER A 151 -11.67 -5.42 -15.20
N GLN A 152 -11.94 -5.79 -16.46
CA GLN A 152 -11.55 -7.10 -17.01
C GLN A 152 -10.03 -7.24 -17.24
N VAL A 153 -9.37 -6.18 -17.74
CA VAL A 153 -7.92 -6.21 -18.01
C VAL A 153 -7.12 -6.01 -16.71
N VAL A 154 -7.68 -5.24 -15.77
CA VAL A 154 -7.09 -5.01 -14.45
C VAL A 154 -6.95 -6.30 -13.67
N ALA A 155 -7.94 -7.19 -13.71
CA ALA A 155 -7.89 -8.47 -12.99
C ALA A 155 -6.70 -9.34 -13.44
N GLN A 156 -6.41 -9.37 -14.74
CA GLN A 156 -5.32 -10.18 -15.30
C GLN A 156 -3.92 -9.58 -15.08
N ILE A 157 -3.81 -8.25 -15.04
CA ILE A 157 -2.54 -7.57 -14.76
C ILE A 157 -2.26 -7.51 -13.26
N ASN A 158 -3.29 -7.27 -12.44
CA ASN A 158 -3.17 -7.32 -10.99
C ASN A 158 -2.76 -8.72 -10.52
N SER A 159 -3.32 -9.81 -11.06
CA SER A 159 -2.89 -11.15 -10.62
C SER A 159 -1.38 -11.40 -10.81
N ARG A 160 -0.78 -10.89 -11.89
CA ARG A 160 0.67 -10.97 -12.13
C ARG A 160 1.49 -10.03 -11.25
N LEU A 161 0.99 -8.82 -10.99
CA LEU A 161 1.65 -7.85 -10.09
C LEU A 161 1.57 -8.30 -8.62
N THR A 162 0.44 -8.85 -8.21
CA THR A 162 0.23 -9.43 -6.88
C THR A 162 1.13 -10.64 -6.68
N GLN A 163 1.36 -11.48 -7.69
CA GLN A 163 2.35 -12.57 -7.61
C GLN A 163 3.79 -12.07 -7.42
N LEU A 164 4.19 -11.00 -8.10
CA LEU A 164 5.50 -10.37 -7.91
C LEU A 164 5.63 -9.72 -6.52
N SER A 165 4.55 -9.08 -6.05
CA SER A 165 4.45 -8.49 -4.71
C SER A 165 4.46 -9.57 -3.62
N ALA A 166 3.75 -10.67 -3.79
CA ALA A 166 3.63 -11.76 -2.81
C ALA A 166 5.00 -12.35 -2.45
N ASN A 167 5.91 -12.46 -3.43
CA ASN A 167 7.27 -12.96 -3.20
C ASN A 167 8.18 -12.02 -2.39
N VAL A 168 7.88 -10.72 -2.31
CA VAL A 168 8.72 -9.71 -1.63
C VAL A 168 8.03 -9.13 -0.39
N MET A 169 6.70 -9.12 -0.38
CA MET A 169 5.86 -8.52 0.65
C MET A 169 5.06 -9.56 1.44
N GLY A 170 4.92 -10.81 0.99
CA GLY A 170 3.96 -11.76 1.58
C GLY A 170 2.57 -11.60 0.98
N GLU A 171 1.78 -12.68 0.97
CA GLU A 171 0.49 -12.75 0.29
C GLU A 171 -0.64 -12.22 1.19
N PHE A 172 -1.58 -11.49 0.60
CA PHE A 172 -2.85 -11.19 1.26
C PHE A 172 -3.78 -12.35 0.99
N ILE A 173 -4.06 -13.13 2.02
CA ILE A 173 -4.99 -14.24 1.95
C ILE A 173 -6.38 -13.68 2.25
N THR A 174 -7.27 -13.78 1.27
CA THR A 174 -8.69 -13.45 1.43
C THR A 174 -9.39 -14.60 2.13
N VAL A 175 -9.89 -14.34 3.34
CA VAL A 175 -10.76 -15.26 4.07
C VAL A 175 -12.15 -14.61 4.12
N ALA A 176 -13.09 -15.19 3.39
CA ALA A 176 -14.50 -14.80 3.51
C ALA A 176 -15.09 -15.41 4.78
N ASP A 177 -16.04 -14.71 5.42
CA ASP A 177 -16.83 -15.33 6.48
C ASP A 177 -17.70 -16.46 5.92
N ASP A 178 -17.80 -17.56 6.67
CA ASP A 178 -18.50 -18.79 6.26
C ASP A 178 -20.03 -18.57 6.06
N ALA A 179 -20.62 -17.50 6.62
CA ALA A 179 -22.02 -17.14 6.40
C ALA A 179 -22.28 -15.62 6.49
N PRO A 180 -23.04 -15.03 5.55
CA PRO A 180 -23.53 -13.65 5.68
C PRO A 180 -24.42 -13.51 6.92
N GLN A 181 -24.18 -12.48 7.74
CA GLN A 181 -25.01 -12.17 8.89
C GLN A 181 -26.29 -11.48 8.42
N THR A 182 -27.45 -12.05 8.80
CA THR A 182 -28.75 -11.43 8.58
C THR A 182 -29.07 -10.51 9.75
N PHE A 183 -29.66 -9.35 9.48
CA PHE A 183 -30.11 -8.43 10.52
C PHE A 183 -31.52 -7.93 10.22
N THR A 184 -32.15 -7.31 11.22
CA THR A 184 -33.48 -6.71 11.04
C THR A 184 -33.34 -5.19 11.13
N LEU A 185 -33.73 -4.50 10.06
CA LEU A 185 -33.75 -3.05 10.00
C LEU A 185 -35.20 -2.60 10.20
N SER A 186 -35.43 -1.65 11.11
CA SER A 186 -36.75 -1.05 11.29
C SER A 186 -37.10 -0.18 10.07
N ALA A 187 -38.38 -0.05 9.72
CA ALA A 187 -38.83 0.73 8.55
C ALA A 187 -38.47 2.22 8.60
N LYS A 188 -38.10 2.74 9.77
CA LYS A 188 -37.55 4.11 9.96
C LYS A 188 -36.11 4.09 10.50
N GLY A 189 -35.44 2.95 10.38
CA GLY A 189 -34.11 2.75 10.92
C GLY A 189 -33.04 3.44 10.08
N SER A 190 -31.95 3.82 10.72
CA SER A 190 -30.76 4.36 10.05
C SER A 190 -29.59 3.39 10.17
N VAL A 191 -28.72 3.35 9.18
CA VAL A 191 -27.49 2.57 9.19
C VAL A 191 -26.33 3.51 9.46
N LEU A 192 -25.52 3.20 10.48
CA LEU A 192 -24.29 3.89 10.82
C LEU A 192 -23.12 2.93 10.62
N ILE A 193 -22.13 3.36 9.85
CA ILE A 193 -20.86 2.65 9.71
C ILE A 193 -19.81 3.55 10.34
N GLU A 194 -19.21 3.12 11.45
CA GLU A 194 -18.22 3.90 12.20
C GLU A 194 -16.89 3.15 12.33
N ARG A 195 -15.78 3.87 12.16
CA ARG A 195 -14.40 3.38 12.40
C ARG A 195 -14.09 2.10 11.62
N TRP A 196 -14.46 2.07 10.34
CA TRP A 196 -14.23 0.92 9.48
C TRP A 196 -12.84 0.97 8.85
N ASN A 197 -12.08 -0.13 8.92
CA ASN A 197 -10.74 -0.22 8.35
C ASN A 197 -10.71 -1.01 7.03
N GLY A 198 -11.28 -0.41 5.99
CA GLY A 198 -11.23 -0.89 4.62
C GLY A 198 -12.43 -0.44 3.79
N ASP A 199 -12.78 -1.23 2.78
CA ASP A 199 -13.78 -0.84 1.77
C ASP A 199 -15.20 -1.15 2.25
N VAL A 200 -16.15 -0.29 1.88
CA VAL A 200 -17.58 -0.45 2.18
C VAL A 200 -18.34 -0.46 0.87
N GLU A 201 -19.00 -1.58 0.59
CA GLU A 201 -19.80 -1.74 -0.61
C GLU A 201 -21.28 -1.92 -0.23
N ILE A 202 -22.13 -1.03 -0.74
CA ILE A 202 -23.57 -1.02 -0.45
C ILE A 202 -24.31 -1.36 -1.73
N ARG A 203 -24.98 -2.51 -1.73
CA ARG A 203 -25.74 -3.00 -2.88
C ARG A 203 -27.22 -3.08 -2.57
N ALA A 204 -28.04 -2.67 -3.52
CA ALA A 204 -29.45 -2.99 -3.51
C ALA A 204 -29.63 -4.45 -3.96
N SER A 205 -30.42 -5.22 -3.22
CA SER A 205 -30.73 -6.62 -3.50
C SER A 205 -32.24 -6.85 -3.50
N GLU A 206 -32.71 -7.85 -4.23
CA GLU A 206 -34.12 -8.27 -4.23
C GLU A 206 -34.46 -9.18 -3.03
N LEU A 207 -33.48 -9.45 -2.16
CA LEU A 207 -33.66 -10.28 -0.98
C LEU A 207 -34.63 -9.64 0.02
N ALA A 208 -35.48 -10.47 0.63
CA ALA A 208 -36.48 -10.06 1.60
C ALA A 208 -35.90 -9.61 2.95
N GLN A 209 -34.66 -10.00 3.26
CA GLN A 209 -33.96 -9.64 4.50
C GLN A 209 -32.60 -9.03 4.18
N PRO A 210 -32.20 -7.94 4.86
CA PRO A 210 -30.90 -7.34 4.64
C PRO A 210 -29.78 -8.25 5.17
N ARG A 211 -28.64 -8.23 4.48
CA ARG A 211 -27.48 -9.08 4.79
C ARG A 211 -26.22 -8.22 4.87
N ALA A 212 -25.35 -8.58 5.79
CA ALA A 212 -24.00 -8.06 5.85
C ALA A 212 -23.02 -9.23 5.70
N SER A 213 -22.05 -9.09 4.81
CA SER A 213 -20.94 -10.04 4.71
C SER A 213 -19.62 -9.31 4.87
N LEU A 214 -18.68 -10.00 5.50
CA LEU A 214 -17.36 -9.49 5.80
C LEU A 214 -16.33 -10.31 5.04
N ILE A 215 -15.56 -9.64 4.19
CA ILE A 215 -14.40 -10.24 3.52
C ILE A 215 -13.15 -9.73 4.21
N LYS A 216 -12.36 -10.64 4.78
CA LYS A 216 -11.16 -10.32 5.55
C LYS A 216 -9.95 -10.55 4.66
N ARG A 217 -9.09 -9.53 4.52
CA ARG A 217 -7.80 -9.66 3.83
C ARG A 217 -6.70 -9.56 4.87
N ILE A 218 -6.04 -10.69 5.13
CA ILE A 218 -5.01 -10.80 6.16
C ILE A 218 -3.70 -11.14 5.49
N ARG A 219 -2.64 -10.44 5.90
CA ARG A 219 -1.29 -10.71 5.41
C ARG A 219 -0.63 -11.77 6.27
N ALA A 220 -0.61 -13.00 5.79
CA ALA A 220 -0.01 -14.13 6.49
C ALA A 220 0.86 -14.95 5.55
N THR A 221 1.83 -15.66 6.13
CA THR A 221 2.72 -16.60 5.42
C THR A 221 2.06 -17.95 5.12
N ASP A 222 0.96 -18.27 5.82
CA ASP A 222 0.24 -19.54 5.70
C ASP A 222 -1.27 -19.30 5.78
N GLU A 223 -2.04 -20.08 5.03
CA GLU A 223 -3.50 -20.03 4.99
C GLU A 223 -4.11 -20.47 6.34
N ALA A 224 -3.52 -21.47 7.00
CA ALA A 224 -3.98 -21.89 8.32
C ALA A 224 -3.82 -20.76 9.36
N GLN A 225 -2.71 -20.03 9.29
CA GLN A 225 -2.45 -18.85 10.13
C GLN A 225 -3.42 -17.71 9.80
N ALA A 226 -3.70 -17.46 8.51
CA ALA A 226 -4.67 -16.46 8.09
C ALA A 226 -6.08 -16.78 8.63
N ARG A 227 -6.53 -18.04 8.56
CA ARG A 227 -7.83 -18.46 9.08
C ARG A 227 -7.93 -18.32 10.60
N ALA A 228 -6.87 -18.69 11.33
CA ALA A 228 -6.81 -18.51 12.78
C ALA A 228 -6.89 -17.04 13.19
N LEU A 229 -6.27 -16.13 12.43
CA LEU A 229 -6.36 -14.69 12.66
C LEU A 229 -7.72 -14.13 12.22
N ALA A 230 -8.30 -14.64 11.13
CA ALA A 230 -9.62 -14.25 10.65
C ALA A 230 -10.73 -14.56 11.64
N ALA A 231 -10.60 -15.64 12.43
CA ALA A 231 -11.53 -15.98 13.49
C ALA A 231 -11.64 -14.90 14.58
N ASN A 232 -10.57 -14.11 14.77
CA ASN A 232 -10.50 -13.04 15.77
C ASN A 232 -10.99 -11.68 15.26
N ILE A 233 -11.28 -11.57 13.96
CA ILE A 233 -11.89 -10.39 13.35
C ILE A 233 -13.37 -10.71 13.16
N GLN A 234 -14.25 -9.96 13.81
CA GLN A 234 -15.69 -10.19 13.76
C GLN A 234 -16.43 -8.90 13.44
N LEU A 235 -17.48 -9.03 12.63
CA LEU A 235 -18.44 -7.95 12.44
C LEU A 235 -19.31 -7.85 13.70
N GLN A 236 -19.30 -6.68 14.35
CA GLN A 236 -20.26 -6.36 15.40
C GLN A 236 -21.38 -5.50 14.83
N ILE A 237 -22.61 -6.00 14.97
CA ILE A 237 -23.83 -5.25 14.66
C ILE A 237 -24.46 -4.85 15.98
N ARG A 238 -24.42 -3.55 16.30
CA ARG A 238 -25.05 -3.00 17.51
C ARG A 238 -26.32 -2.27 17.15
N THR A 239 -27.36 -2.46 17.95
CA THR A 239 -28.62 -1.74 17.83
C THR A 239 -28.68 -0.64 18.88
N ASN A 240 -28.74 0.61 18.43
CA ASN A 240 -28.90 1.79 19.28
C ASN A 240 -30.27 2.44 18.97
N GLY A 241 -31.33 1.87 19.54
CA GLY A 241 -32.70 2.28 19.27
C GLY A 241 -33.10 2.02 17.81
N THR A 242 -33.27 3.09 17.03
CA THR A 242 -33.58 3.03 15.60
C THR A 242 -32.33 3.01 14.70
N GLN A 243 -31.14 3.11 15.26
CA GLN A 243 -29.89 3.12 14.50
C GLN A 243 -29.19 1.76 14.62
N LEU A 244 -28.73 1.24 13.48
CA LEU A 244 -27.90 0.04 13.40
C LEU A 244 -26.46 0.46 13.13
N GLU A 245 -25.58 0.16 14.07
CA GLU A 245 -24.16 0.48 14.00
C GLU A 245 -23.38 -0.76 13.57
N PHE A 246 -22.60 -0.62 12.51
CA PHE A 246 -21.64 -1.62 12.02
C PHE A 246 -20.24 -1.20 12.43
N ALA A 247 -19.61 -2.02 13.26
CA ALA A 247 -18.25 -1.82 13.72
C ALA A 247 -17.44 -3.10 13.54
N GLU A 248 -16.15 -2.93 13.28
CA GLU A 248 -15.19 -4.03 13.25
C GLU A 248 -14.62 -4.27 14.65
N GLN A 249 -14.69 -5.51 15.12
CA GLN A 249 -13.96 -5.93 16.33
C GLN A 249 -12.83 -6.87 15.93
N ALA A 250 -11.60 -6.42 16.13
CA ALA A 250 -10.40 -7.24 15.99
C ALA A 250 -9.75 -7.43 17.37
N ALA A 251 -9.81 -8.64 17.92
CA ALA A 251 -9.14 -8.96 19.18
C ALA A 251 -7.79 -9.64 18.90
N ASN A 252 -6.70 -9.16 19.53
CA ASN A 252 -5.38 -9.78 19.44
C ASN A 252 -4.81 -9.97 18.01
N VAL A 253 -5.19 -9.11 17.06
CA VAL A 253 -4.64 -9.15 15.69
C VAL A 253 -3.47 -8.17 15.57
N THR A 254 -2.25 -8.70 15.60
CA THR A 254 -1.01 -7.89 15.52
C THR A 254 -0.57 -7.61 14.08
N GLN A 255 -1.07 -8.40 13.13
CA GLN A 255 -0.72 -8.29 11.71
C GLN A 255 -1.60 -7.26 11.00
N PRO A 256 -1.09 -6.54 9.98
CA PRO A 256 -1.91 -5.63 9.19
C PRO A 256 -3.00 -6.41 8.45
N PHE A 257 -4.24 -5.95 8.59
CA PHE A 257 -5.42 -6.48 7.90
C PHE A 257 -6.24 -5.33 7.33
N THR A 258 -7.03 -5.65 6.31
CA THR A 258 -8.05 -4.77 5.73
C THR A 258 -9.32 -5.57 5.56
N THR A 259 -10.48 -4.95 5.80
CA THR A 259 -11.78 -5.61 5.67
C THR A 259 -12.65 -4.95 4.63
N GLN A 260 -13.40 -5.75 3.89
CA GLN A 260 -14.42 -5.27 2.97
C GLN A 260 -15.79 -5.65 3.53
N LEU A 261 -16.60 -4.64 3.84
CA LEU A 261 -17.99 -4.79 4.25
C LEU A 261 -18.86 -4.77 3.00
N ILE A 262 -19.64 -5.82 2.77
CA ILE A 262 -20.67 -5.84 1.73
C ILE A 262 -22.02 -5.84 2.42
N LEU A 263 -22.76 -4.75 2.21
CA LEU A 263 -24.07 -4.50 2.80
C LEU A 263 -25.11 -4.63 1.70
N GLU A 264 -25.94 -5.67 1.78
CA GLU A 264 -27.03 -5.93 0.86
C GLU A 264 -28.34 -5.50 1.51
N LEU A 265 -28.93 -4.42 1.00
CA LEU A 265 -30.19 -3.86 1.49
C LEU A 265 -31.32 -4.18 0.50
N PRO A 266 -32.53 -4.55 0.98
CA PRO A 266 -33.69 -4.74 0.13
C PRO A 266 -34.00 -3.46 -0.67
N ALA A 267 -34.20 -3.57 -1.98
CA ALA A 267 -34.50 -2.41 -2.82
C ALA A 267 -35.76 -1.62 -2.39
N ALA A 268 -36.69 -2.30 -1.70
CA ALA A 268 -37.90 -1.68 -1.15
C ALA A 268 -37.66 -0.88 0.14
N MET A 269 -36.46 -0.96 0.73
CA MET A 269 -36.13 -0.38 2.02
C MET A 269 -35.24 0.86 1.86
N ILE A 270 -35.83 2.04 2.05
CA ILE A 270 -35.10 3.32 2.01
C ILE A 270 -34.64 3.65 3.44
N ALA A 271 -33.42 3.29 3.78
CA ALA A 271 -32.81 3.62 5.07
C ALA A 271 -31.70 4.68 4.87
N PRO A 272 -31.67 5.76 5.67
CA PRO A 272 -30.54 6.70 5.63
C PRO A 272 -29.27 6.01 6.11
N ILE A 273 -28.19 6.16 5.34
CA ILE A 273 -26.88 5.59 5.62
C ILE A 273 -25.93 6.72 6.00
N THR A 274 -25.33 6.63 7.18
CA THR A 274 -24.31 7.55 7.67
C THR A 274 -22.99 6.81 7.77
N ILE A 275 -21.95 7.37 7.18
CA ILE A 275 -20.63 6.75 7.09
C ILE A 275 -19.62 7.70 7.72
N ASN A 276 -19.03 7.30 8.84
CA ASN A 276 -18.11 8.11 9.62
C ASN A 276 -16.78 7.37 9.82
N ASP A 277 -15.66 8.05 9.55
CA ASP A 277 -14.30 7.54 9.78
C ASP A 277 -14.02 6.18 9.11
N VAL A 278 -14.29 6.09 7.81
CA VAL A 278 -13.95 4.92 6.97
C VAL A 278 -12.60 5.13 6.30
N ARG A 279 -11.69 4.15 6.46
CA ARG A 279 -10.36 4.13 5.86
C ARG A 279 -10.30 3.21 4.63
N GLY A 280 -11.13 3.49 3.64
CA GLY A 280 -11.19 2.78 2.37
C GLY A 280 -12.16 3.45 1.41
N ASP A 281 -12.44 2.78 0.30
CA ASP A 281 -13.40 3.29 -0.69
C ASP A 281 -14.84 2.91 -0.29
N VAL A 282 -15.78 3.82 -0.54
CA VAL A 282 -17.21 3.60 -0.34
C VAL A 282 -17.89 3.56 -1.71
N THR A 283 -18.53 2.44 -2.05
CA THR A 283 -19.17 2.22 -3.35
C THR A 283 -20.60 1.72 -3.25
#